data_AF-A0A7Y5RCM1-F1
#
_entry.id   AF-A0A7Y5RCM1-F1
#
_cell.length_a   1.000
_cell.length_b   1.000
_cell.length_c   1.000
_cell.angle_alpha   90.00
_cell.angle_beta   90.00
_cell.angle_gamma   90.00
#
_symmetry.space_group_name_H-M   'P 1'
#
loop_
_entity.id
_entity.type
_entity.pdbx_description
1 polymer ?
#
loop_
_entity_poly.entity_id
_entity_poly.type
_entity_poly.pdbx_seq_one_letter_code
_entity_poly.pdbx_strand_id
1 'polypeptide(L)'
;MALGEVCGEKDDDLDPAVPTVTQQVVFAEYHVPQQQRGKEFQLDYLISPQLGGTAEIRNLWPQPYSTMWNAQAKDMLERRLHGMVCSGTMSLEQAQHDLAGDWIESYKREFKTQAPLRVEAGLERPLLP
;
A
#
# COMPACT_ATOMS: atom_id res chain seq x y z
N MET A 1 -5.89 14.67 -9.65
CA MET A 1 -5.64 13.54 -10.56
C MET A 1 -6.95 13.08 -11.15
N ALA A 2 -7.01 12.75 -12.44
CA ALA A 2 -8.24 12.26 -13.09
C ALA A 2 -8.25 10.72 -13.18
N LEU A 3 -9.43 10.09 -13.28
CA LEU A 3 -9.54 8.63 -13.42
C LEU A 3 -8.75 8.07 -14.62
N GLY A 4 -8.67 8.81 -15.72
CA GLY A 4 -7.91 8.40 -16.91
C GLY A 4 -6.38 8.42 -16.72
N GLU A 5 -5.89 9.19 -15.73
CA GLU A 5 -4.47 9.23 -15.36
C GLU A 5 -4.14 8.00 -14.50
N VAL A 6 -4.92 7.77 -13.44
CA VAL A 6 -4.84 6.60 -12.54
C VAL A 6 -4.94 5.27 -13.28
N CYS A 7 -5.87 5.14 -14.23
CA CYS A 7 -6.11 3.89 -14.94
C CYS A 7 -5.35 3.74 -16.25
N GLY A 8 -4.62 4.78 -16.66
CA GLY A 8 -3.77 4.77 -17.85
C GLY A 8 -2.33 4.35 -17.57
N GLU A 9 -1.90 4.41 -16.31
CA GLU A 9 -0.58 3.95 -15.88
C GLU A 9 -0.45 2.43 -16.04
N LYS A 10 0.63 2.01 -16.69
CA LYS A 10 1.02 0.59 -16.86
C LYS A 10 2.11 0.17 -15.89
N ASP A 11 2.48 1.07 -14.98
CA ASP A 11 3.49 0.78 -13.98
C ASP A 11 2.82 0.00 -12.85
N ASP A 12 3.16 -1.29 -12.76
CA ASP A 12 2.67 -2.16 -11.69
C ASP A 12 3.48 -1.96 -10.39
N ASP A 13 4.48 -1.06 -10.38
CA ASP A 13 5.18 -0.65 -9.17
C ASP A 13 4.24 0.19 -8.28
N LEU A 14 3.85 -0.36 -7.15
CA LEU A 14 3.00 0.32 -6.17
C LEU A 14 3.80 1.32 -5.34
N ASP A 15 5.13 1.14 -5.28
CA ASP A 15 6.05 1.84 -4.40
C ASP A 15 7.27 2.36 -5.19
N PRO A 16 7.03 3.24 -6.17
CA PRO A 16 8.11 3.79 -6.98
C PRO A 16 9.17 4.48 -6.10
N ALA A 17 10.42 4.42 -6.56
CA ALA A 17 11.55 4.90 -5.79
C ALA A 17 11.41 6.38 -5.38
N VAL A 18 11.34 6.62 -4.06
CA VAL A 18 11.36 7.97 -3.46
C VAL A 18 12.81 8.49 -3.40
N PRO A 19 13.09 9.78 -3.66
CA PRO A 19 14.44 10.35 -3.53
C PRO A 19 15.06 10.08 -2.15
N THR A 20 16.34 9.68 -2.10
CA THR A 20 17.04 9.29 -0.87
C THR A 20 16.94 10.32 0.25
N VAL A 21 16.96 11.62 -0.08
CA VAL A 21 16.80 12.71 0.90
C VAL A 21 15.44 12.62 1.58
N THR A 22 14.37 12.42 0.81
CA THR A 22 13.01 12.25 1.34
C THR A 22 12.92 10.98 2.18
N GLN A 23 13.50 9.86 1.74
CA GLN A 23 13.52 8.62 2.53
C GLN A 23 14.19 8.84 3.89
N GLN A 24 15.33 9.54 3.91
CA GLN A 24 16.07 9.84 5.14
C GLN A 24 15.26 10.69 6.12
N VAL A 25 14.53 11.70 5.61
CA VAL A 25 13.65 12.55 6.43
C VAL A 25 12.54 11.71 7.06
N VAL A 26 11.81 10.91 6.26
CA VAL A 26 10.70 10.09 6.77
C VAL A 26 11.21 9.08 7.80
N PHE A 27 12.25 8.29 7.50
CA PHE A 27 12.75 7.32 8.47
C PHE A 27 13.30 7.98 9.75
N ALA A 28 13.82 9.20 9.68
CA ALA A 28 14.25 9.94 10.87
C ALA A 28 13.06 10.40 11.72
N GLU A 29 11.98 10.89 11.11
CA GLU A 29 10.75 11.31 11.79
C GLU A 29 10.11 10.16 12.60
N TYR A 30 10.13 8.96 12.03
CA TYR A 30 9.62 7.74 12.68
C TYR A 30 10.65 7.02 13.55
N HIS A 31 11.82 7.61 13.79
CA HIS A 31 12.89 7.04 14.62
C HIS A 31 13.39 5.66 14.16
N VAL A 32 13.33 5.36 12.86
CA VAL A 32 13.80 4.08 12.29
C VAL A 32 15.32 4.09 12.12
N PRO A 33 16.06 3.20 12.83
CA PRO A 33 17.51 3.08 12.72
C PRO A 33 17.95 2.71 11.30
N GLN A 34 19.08 3.25 10.85
CA GLN A 34 19.60 3.03 9.49
C GLN A 34 19.77 1.54 9.16
N GLN A 35 20.13 0.72 10.15
CA GLN A 35 20.35 -0.72 9.99
C GLN A 35 19.08 -1.51 9.66
N GLN A 36 17.91 -0.94 10.01
CA GLN A 36 16.58 -1.55 9.80
C GLN A 36 15.91 -1.09 8.51
N ARG A 37 16.29 0.08 7.97
CA ARG A 37 15.72 0.65 6.74
C ARG A 37 15.92 -0.31 5.55
N GLY A 38 14.85 -0.62 4.84
CA GLY A 38 14.86 -1.55 3.70
C GLY A 38 15.06 -3.03 4.05
N LYS A 39 15.21 -3.37 5.34
CA LYS A 39 15.29 -4.76 5.82
C LYS A 39 14.08 -5.16 6.64
N GLU A 40 13.69 -4.30 7.57
CA GLU A 40 12.55 -4.49 8.45
C GLU A 40 11.34 -3.65 8.02
N PHE A 41 11.59 -2.57 7.27
CA PHE A 41 10.58 -1.63 6.81
C PHE A 41 10.72 -1.32 5.32
N GLN A 42 9.58 -1.32 4.62
CA GLN A 42 9.37 -0.64 3.36
C GLN A 42 9.15 0.85 3.62
N LEU A 43 9.68 1.73 2.77
CA LEU A 43 9.14 3.07 2.71
C LEU A 43 7.91 2.99 1.80
N ASP A 44 6.75 3.30 2.36
CA ASP A 44 5.47 2.99 1.73
C ASP A 44 4.59 4.26 1.71
N TYR A 45 3.64 4.28 0.80
CA TYR A 45 2.69 5.36 0.60
C TYR A 45 1.41 5.13 1.42
N LEU A 46 0.88 6.17 2.08
CA LEU A 46 -0.42 6.11 2.74
C LEU A 46 -1.54 5.92 1.71
N ILE A 47 -1.47 6.67 0.61
CA ILE A 47 -2.25 6.44 -0.61
C ILE A 47 -1.25 6.11 -1.72
N SER A 48 -1.36 4.94 -2.36
CA SER A 48 -0.50 4.55 -3.48
C SER A 48 -0.54 5.57 -4.63
N PRO A 49 0.57 5.81 -5.35
CA PRO A 49 0.59 6.60 -6.58
C PRO A 49 -0.43 6.13 -7.62
N GLN A 50 -0.65 4.83 -7.75
CA GLN A 50 -1.67 4.27 -8.65
C GLN A 50 -3.09 4.71 -8.27
N LEU A 51 -3.32 5.11 -7.03
CA LEU A 51 -4.59 5.69 -6.54
C LEU A 51 -4.47 7.19 -6.27
N GLY A 52 -3.51 7.84 -6.93
CA GLY A 52 -3.31 9.29 -6.93
C GLY A 52 -2.59 9.87 -5.72
N GLY A 53 -1.90 9.02 -4.98
CA GLY A 53 -0.91 9.45 -3.99
C GLY A 53 0.32 10.12 -4.60
N THR A 54 1.10 10.76 -3.75
CA THR A 54 2.34 11.45 -4.15
C THR A 54 3.45 11.18 -3.15
N ALA A 55 4.70 11.42 -3.54
CA ALA A 55 5.89 11.24 -2.67
C ALA A 55 6.07 12.40 -1.65
N GLU A 56 4.97 13.04 -1.26
CA GLU A 56 4.94 14.04 -0.20
C GLU A 56 5.19 13.36 1.15
N ILE A 57 6.01 13.98 2.02
CA ILE A 57 6.41 13.38 3.32
C ILE A 57 5.19 12.92 4.15
N ARG A 58 4.10 13.70 4.16
CA ARG A 58 2.86 13.36 4.88
C ARG A 58 2.13 12.11 4.36
N ASN A 59 2.46 11.68 3.14
CA ASN A 59 1.89 10.50 2.49
C ASN A 59 2.87 9.32 2.53
N LEU A 60 4.00 9.42 3.25
CA LEU A 60 5.02 8.38 3.33
C LEU A 60 5.22 7.92 4.76
N TRP A 61 5.44 6.63 4.95
CA TRP A 61 5.67 6.05 6.27
C TRP A 61 6.45 4.72 6.19
N PRO A 62 7.12 4.31 7.29
CA PRO A 62 7.78 3.00 7.36
C PRO A 62 6.77 1.86 7.61
N GLN A 63 6.45 1.09 6.58
CA GLN A 63 5.57 -0.08 6.70
C GLN A 63 6.40 -1.33 7.04
N PRO A 64 6.15 -2.00 8.18
CA PRO A 64 6.90 -3.19 8.59
C PRO A 64 6.67 -4.40 7.67
N TYR A 65 7.71 -5.23 7.52
CA TYR A 65 7.66 -6.53 6.84
C TYR A 65 7.28 -7.69 7.77
N SER A 66 7.60 -7.59 9.06
CA SER A 66 7.58 -8.70 10.02
C SER A 66 6.26 -8.88 10.77
N THR A 67 5.34 -7.93 10.64
CA THR A 67 4.01 -7.97 11.26
C THR A 67 3.04 -8.87 10.47
N MET A 68 1.92 -9.26 11.09
CA MET A 68 0.84 -9.96 10.36
C MET A 68 0.29 -9.08 9.23
N TRP A 69 -0.03 -7.83 9.55
CA TRP A 69 -0.41 -6.80 8.58
C TRP A 69 0.84 -6.05 8.13
N ASN A 70 1.44 -6.51 7.04
CA ASN A 70 2.73 -6.03 6.53
C ASN A 70 2.59 -5.35 5.16
N ALA A 71 3.71 -4.87 4.62
CA ALA A 71 3.77 -4.23 3.29
C ALA A 71 3.09 -5.06 2.21
N GLN A 72 3.42 -6.36 2.12
CA GLN A 72 2.83 -7.25 1.11
C GLN A 72 1.31 -7.34 1.20
N ALA A 73 0.74 -7.36 2.41
CA ALA A 73 -0.71 -7.34 2.59
C ALA A 73 -1.32 -6.01 2.11
N LYS A 74 -0.66 -4.88 2.38
CA LYS A 74 -1.10 -3.58 1.90
C LYS A 74 -1.02 -3.50 0.37
N ASP A 75 0.06 -3.96 -0.25
CA ASP A 75 0.22 -4.02 -1.71
C ASP A 75 -0.92 -4.79 -2.39
N MET A 76 -1.37 -5.90 -1.77
CA MET A 76 -2.50 -6.68 -2.27
C MET A 76 -3.81 -5.88 -2.25
N LEU A 77 -4.04 -5.13 -1.17
CA LEU A 77 -5.19 -4.23 -1.10
C LEU A 77 -5.11 -3.14 -2.16
N GLU A 78 -3.95 -2.50 -2.33
CA GLU A 78 -3.79 -1.40 -3.28
C GLU A 78 -4.06 -1.83 -4.71
N ARG A 79 -3.54 -2.98 -5.14
CA ARG A 79 -3.88 -3.58 -6.46
C ARG A 79 -5.37 -3.85 -6.58
N ARG A 80 -5.99 -4.37 -5.54
CA ARG A 80 -7.42 -4.68 -5.55
C ARG A 80 -8.26 -3.41 -5.69
N LEU A 81 -7.97 -2.38 -4.89
CA LEU A 81 -8.66 -1.10 -4.94
C LEU A 81 -8.45 -0.39 -6.28
N HIS A 82 -7.23 -0.42 -6.83
CA HIS A 82 -6.93 0.11 -8.16
C HIS A 82 -7.77 -0.57 -9.24
N GLY A 83 -7.81 -1.91 -9.26
CA GLY A 83 -8.66 -2.66 -10.19
C GLY A 83 -10.15 -2.37 -10.03
N MET A 84 -10.62 -2.14 -8.80
CA MET A 84 -12.01 -1.74 -8.53
C MET A 84 -12.31 -0.33 -9.05
N VAL A 85 -11.40 0.62 -8.86
CA VAL A 85 -11.50 1.98 -9.41
C VAL A 85 -11.53 1.95 -10.93
N CYS A 86 -10.60 1.22 -11.56
CA CYS A 86 -10.50 1.17 -13.02
C CYS A 86 -11.60 0.35 -13.70
N SER A 87 -12.27 -0.54 -12.97
CA SER A 87 -13.50 -1.20 -13.42
C SER A 87 -14.77 -0.39 -13.15
N GLY A 88 -14.67 0.74 -12.44
CA GLY A 88 -15.81 1.58 -12.06
C GLY A 88 -16.69 1.01 -10.94
N THR A 89 -16.21 -0.02 -10.22
CA THR A 89 -16.94 -0.63 -9.09
C THR A 89 -16.73 0.11 -7.78
N MET A 90 -15.72 0.99 -7.71
CA MET A 90 -15.42 1.87 -6.59
C MET A 90 -15.00 3.25 -7.12
N SER A 91 -15.30 4.33 -6.39
CA SER A 91 -14.77 5.66 -6.74
C SER A 91 -13.32 5.81 -6.27
N LEU A 92 -12.54 6.64 -6.97
CA LEU A 92 -11.17 6.96 -6.54
C LEU A 92 -11.14 7.53 -5.12
N GLU A 93 -12.09 8.40 -4.78
CA GLU A 93 -12.21 9.01 -3.44
C GLU A 93 -12.45 7.96 -2.36
N GLN A 94 -13.28 6.95 -2.63
CA GLN A 94 -13.52 5.86 -1.68
C GLN A 94 -12.26 5.04 -1.46
N ALA A 95 -11.52 4.69 -2.53
CA ALA A 95 -10.28 3.95 -2.42
C ALA A 95 -9.22 4.71 -1.60
N GLN A 96 -9.10 6.02 -1.83
CA GLN A 96 -8.20 6.89 -1.07
C GLN A 96 -8.58 6.96 0.42
N HIS A 97 -9.87 7.10 0.72
CA HIS A 97 -10.38 7.09 2.09
C HIS A 97 -10.11 5.73 2.77
N ASP A 98 -10.34 4.63 2.06
CA ASP A 98 -10.14 3.27 2.55
C ASP A 98 -8.68 2.96 2.91
N LEU A 99 -7.72 3.52 2.15
CA LEU A 99 -6.29 3.40 2.43
C LEU A 99 -5.82 4.32 3.56
N ALA A 100 -6.25 5.59 3.54
CA ALA A 100 -5.79 6.60 4.49
C ALA A 100 -6.41 6.45 5.89
N GLY A 101 -7.56 5.79 5.99
CA GLY A 101 -8.22 5.47 7.24
C GLY A 101 -7.71 4.17 7.86
N ASP A 102 -8.55 3.15 7.88
CA ASP A 102 -8.19 1.81 8.38
C ASP A 102 -8.07 0.84 7.21
N TRP A 103 -6.88 0.80 6.62
CA TRP A 103 -6.60 -0.09 5.50
C TRP A 103 -6.72 -1.57 5.88
N ILE A 104 -6.57 -1.94 7.15
CA ILE A 104 -6.72 -3.33 7.61
C ILE A 104 -8.20 -3.75 7.52
N GLU A 105 -9.11 -2.91 8.03
CA GLU A 105 -10.54 -3.18 7.90
C GLU A 105 -11.01 -3.15 6.43
N SER A 106 -10.42 -2.27 5.62
CA SER A 106 -10.62 -2.29 4.17
C SER A 106 -10.14 -3.60 3.54
N TYR A 107 -8.95 -4.10 3.90
CA TYR A 107 -8.45 -5.40 3.46
C TYR A 107 -9.44 -6.52 3.80
N LYS A 108 -9.86 -6.60 5.06
CA LYS A 108 -10.79 -7.63 5.53
C LYS A 108 -12.10 -7.61 4.76
N ARG A 109 -12.65 -6.43 4.50
CA ARG A 109 -13.87 -6.24 3.72
C ARG A 109 -13.70 -6.69 2.27
N GLU A 110 -12.64 -6.23 1.61
CA GLU A 110 -12.44 -6.46 0.19
C GLU A 110 -12.07 -7.91 -0.13
N PHE A 111 -11.29 -8.57 0.73
CA PHE A 111 -10.89 -9.97 0.58
C PHE A 111 -11.77 -10.95 1.36
N LYS A 112 -12.76 -10.46 2.12
CA LYS A 112 -13.68 -11.26 2.96
C LYS A 112 -12.95 -12.24 3.87
N THR A 113 -11.92 -11.76 4.55
CA THR A 113 -11.03 -12.54 5.43
C THR A 113 -10.79 -11.78 6.74
N GLN A 114 -10.32 -12.47 7.79
CA GLN A 114 -9.92 -11.87 9.07
C GLN A 114 -8.40 -11.77 9.23
N ALA A 115 -7.65 -12.43 8.35
CA ALA A 115 -6.19 -12.42 8.31
C ALA A 115 -5.72 -12.17 6.87
N PRO A 116 -4.51 -11.60 6.67
CA PRO A 116 -3.95 -11.41 5.34
C PRO A 116 -3.88 -12.73 4.58
N LEU A 117 -4.13 -12.67 3.28
CA LEU A 117 -3.95 -13.83 2.41
C LEU A 117 -2.45 -14.04 2.18
N ARG A 118 -2.01 -15.31 2.17
CA ARG A 118 -0.71 -15.72 1.65
C ARG A 118 -0.86 -16.03 0.17
N VAL A 119 0.10 -15.55 -0.62
CA VAL A 119 0.27 -16.01 -2.00
C VAL A 119 1.08 -17.31 -1.93
N GLU A 120 0.39 -18.45 -1.89
CA GLU A 120 1.01 -19.78 -1.93
C GLU A 120 0.80 -20.37 -3.32
N ALA A 121 1.88 -20.59 -4.07
CA ALA A 121 1.86 -21.25 -5.39
C ALA A 121 0.75 -20.74 -6.36
N GLY A 122 0.53 -19.42 -6.39
CA GLY A 122 -0.45 -18.79 -7.29
C GLY A 122 -1.92 -18.88 -6.85
N LEU A 123 -2.20 -19.38 -5.64
CA LEU A 123 -3.52 -19.34 -5.02
C LEU A 123 -3.47 -18.48 -3.75
N GLU A 124 -4.32 -17.48 -3.69
CA GLU A 124 -4.52 -16.68 -2.49
C GLU A 124 -5.24 -17.55 -1.43
N ARG A 125 -4.59 -17.83 -0.30
CA ARG A 125 -5.16 -18.63 0.80
C ARG A 125 -5.07 -17.86 2.12
N PRO A 126 -6.09 -17.95 3.00
CA PRO A 126 -6.01 -17.30 4.31
C PRO A 126 -4.79 -17.76 5.11
N LEU A 127 -4.10 -16.84 5.80
CA LEU A 127 -3.15 -17.21 6.84
C LEU A 127 -3.92 -17.97 7.93
N LEU A 128 -3.61 -19.25 8.10
CA LEU A 128 -4.12 -20.01 9.24
C LEU A 128 -3.55 -19.41 10.54
N PRO A 129 -4.36 -19.35 11.63
CA PRO A 129 -3.91 -18.87 12.92
C PRO A 129 -2.77 -19.71 13.52
#